data_AF-D8PXS6-F1
#
_entry.id   AF-D8PXS6-F1
#
_cell.length_a   1.000
_cell.length_b   1.000
_cell.length_c   1.000
_cell.angle_alpha   90.00
_cell.angle_beta   90.00
_cell.angle_gamma   90.00
#
_symmetry.space_group_name_H-M   'P 1'
#
loop_
_entity.id
_entity.type
_entity.pdbx_description
1 polymer ?
#
loop_
_entity_poly.entity_id
_entity_poly.type
_entity_poly.pdbx_seq_one_letter_code
_entity_poly.pdbx_strand_id
1 'polypeptide(L)'
;MSTTSQTFHADAVLFDMDGTLTDSIQAVEAAWGKVAKDIGQDPHYVIAATHGKRAVDNLAQFKPHIKAHEMDAAVQDFEESILFFADAYNVHGPGSRTPSRPATRSNSFAVTPIDSGATTPALTDSSAPSSRQASFVGTRRPSFGSTLLSRLNMSTVPAPEAQVADVEEEQEEGIRVDDQVFEEESEAEKKARHTLEAWQLEATAVDRSVRILPGVKKMIDSIPAGRYAVATSGAKTYAYGCMTRVGITPPPVTITADDKRLKAGKPAPDPFLLAAECLGYDAKKCVVFEDSPSGIRAGVASGATVIAVCTSHERSKIENCGAHFIVENMEKVKCEVDGDRLRFTITA
;
A
#
# COMPACT_ATOMS: atom_id res chain seq x y z
N MET A 1 6.11 -41.48 -12.03
CA MET A 1 4.89 -41.59 -11.20
C MET A 1 3.78 -40.90 -11.96
N SER A 2 2.55 -41.44 -11.96
CA SER A 2 1.42 -40.77 -12.61
C SER A 2 0.98 -39.60 -11.73
N THR A 3 1.06 -38.37 -12.24
CA THR A 3 0.53 -37.18 -11.56
C THR A 3 -0.98 -37.25 -11.56
N THR A 4 -1.59 -37.49 -10.40
CA THR A 4 -3.05 -37.50 -10.28
C THR A 4 -3.57 -36.07 -10.45
N SER A 5 -4.28 -35.83 -11.55
CA SER A 5 -4.96 -34.56 -11.81
C SER A 5 -6.44 -34.65 -11.48
N GLN A 6 -6.98 -33.61 -10.83
CA GLN A 6 -8.41 -33.47 -10.56
C GLN A 6 -8.96 -32.29 -11.36
N THR A 7 -10.19 -32.39 -11.85
CA THR A 7 -10.82 -31.36 -12.67
C THR A 7 -12.23 -31.02 -12.20
N PHE A 8 -12.60 -29.74 -12.30
CA PHE A 8 -13.96 -29.26 -12.05
C PHE A 8 -14.24 -27.98 -12.85
N HIS A 9 -15.50 -27.53 -12.87
CA HIS A 9 -15.92 -26.32 -13.57
C HIS A 9 -16.59 -25.31 -12.65
N ALA A 10 -16.18 -24.04 -12.79
CA ALA A 10 -16.81 -22.88 -12.16
C ALA A 10 -17.14 -21.82 -13.23
N ASP A 11 -17.97 -20.84 -12.88
CA ASP A 11 -18.45 -19.82 -13.83
C ASP A 11 -17.59 -18.54 -13.75
N ALA A 12 -17.11 -18.22 -12.54
CA ALA A 12 -16.25 -17.10 -12.21
C ALA A 12 -15.29 -17.41 -11.03
N VAL A 13 -14.32 -16.53 -10.79
CA VAL A 13 -13.26 -16.67 -9.78
C VAL A 13 -13.29 -15.52 -8.77
N LEU A 14 -13.18 -15.84 -7.49
CA LEU A 14 -13.11 -14.87 -6.40
C LEU A 14 -11.76 -15.04 -5.70
N PHE A 15 -10.89 -14.06 -5.82
CA PHE A 15 -9.59 -14.08 -5.16
C PHE A 15 -9.66 -13.31 -3.83
N ASP A 16 -9.09 -13.85 -2.76
CA ASP A 16 -8.49 -12.98 -1.76
C ASP A 16 -7.22 -12.29 -2.34
N MET A 17 -6.72 -11.24 -1.70
CA MET A 17 -5.52 -10.53 -2.15
C MET A 17 -4.25 -10.94 -1.39
N ASP A 18 -4.29 -10.94 -0.05
CA ASP A 18 -3.11 -10.98 0.81
C ASP A 18 -2.70 -12.43 1.04
N GLY A 19 -1.43 -12.77 0.79
CA GLY A 19 -1.02 -14.18 0.76
C GLY A 19 -1.64 -15.00 -0.38
N THR A 20 -2.62 -14.48 -1.13
CA THR A 20 -3.26 -15.17 -2.27
C THR A 20 -2.77 -14.64 -3.62
N LEU A 21 -2.86 -13.33 -3.87
CA LEU A 21 -2.35 -12.67 -5.09
C LEU A 21 -0.98 -12.00 -4.86
N THR A 22 -0.83 -11.38 -3.68
CA THR A 22 0.37 -10.63 -3.29
C THR A 22 0.95 -11.16 -2.00
N ASP A 23 2.26 -11.37 -1.99
CA ASP A 23 3.03 -11.47 -0.76
C ASP A 23 3.22 -10.05 -0.21
N SER A 24 2.41 -9.73 0.79
CA SER A 24 2.38 -8.47 1.54
C SER A 24 2.63 -8.67 3.04
N ILE A 25 2.83 -9.94 3.45
CA ILE A 25 2.76 -10.41 4.83
C ILE A 25 3.73 -9.65 5.72
N GLN A 26 4.99 -9.54 5.32
CA GLN A 26 6.03 -8.89 6.13
C GLN A 26 5.76 -7.38 6.38
N ALA A 27 5.06 -6.70 5.48
CA ALA A 27 4.67 -5.30 5.67
C ALA A 27 3.49 -5.18 6.65
N VAL A 28 2.50 -6.08 6.53
CA VAL A 28 1.35 -6.18 7.46
C VAL A 28 1.82 -6.53 8.87
N GLU A 29 2.73 -7.49 9.00
CA GLU A 29 3.30 -7.92 10.28
C GLU A 29 4.17 -6.82 10.93
N ALA A 30 4.88 -6.01 10.14
CA ALA A 30 5.60 -4.85 10.65
C ALA A 30 4.63 -3.77 11.20
N ALA A 31 3.53 -3.50 10.50
CA ALA A 31 2.50 -2.58 10.96
C ALA A 31 1.81 -3.07 12.25
N TRP A 32 1.41 -4.33 12.31
CA TRP A 32 0.85 -4.92 13.53
C TRP A 32 1.87 -5.02 14.67
N GLY A 33 3.14 -5.28 14.37
CA GLY A 33 4.23 -5.24 15.34
C GLY A 33 4.42 -3.86 15.96
N LYS A 34 4.24 -2.78 15.19
CA LYS A 34 4.19 -1.41 15.72
C LYS A 34 2.98 -1.21 16.64
N VAL A 35 1.78 -1.62 16.20
CA VAL A 35 0.56 -1.54 17.03
C VAL A 35 0.71 -2.32 18.34
N ALA A 36 1.37 -3.49 18.32
CA ALA A 36 1.65 -4.31 19.49
C ALA A 36 2.60 -3.59 20.48
N LYS A 37 3.68 -2.97 19.98
CA LYS A 37 4.58 -2.12 20.78
C LYS A 37 3.81 -0.96 21.43
N ASP A 38 2.95 -0.25 20.68
CA ASP A 38 2.16 0.88 21.19
C ASP A 38 1.23 0.50 22.36
N ILE A 39 0.65 -0.72 22.33
CA ILE A 39 -0.28 -1.21 23.36
C ILE A 39 0.39 -2.08 24.43
N GLY A 40 1.71 -2.27 24.36
CA GLY A 40 2.47 -3.08 25.31
C GLY A 40 2.15 -4.58 25.29
N GLN A 41 1.72 -5.13 24.14
CA GLN A 41 1.45 -6.56 23.96
C GLN A 41 2.56 -7.25 23.16
N ASP A 42 2.66 -8.57 23.29
CA ASP A 42 3.55 -9.40 22.49
C ASP A 42 3.21 -9.31 20.98
N PRO A 43 4.14 -8.88 20.12
CA PRO A 43 3.93 -8.83 18.68
C PRO A 43 3.48 -10.18 18.08
N HIS A 44 4.02 -11.32 18.56
CA HIS A 44 3.64 -12.62 18.00
C HIS A 44 2.16 -12.95 18.24
N TYR A 45 1.66 -12.66 19.44
CA TYR A 45 0.24 -12.81 19.77
C TYR A 45 -0.67 -11.90 18.91
N VAL A 46 -0.33 -10.62 18.79
CA VAL A 46 -1.13 -9.66 17.99
C VAL A 46 -1.14 -10.06 16.51
N ILE A 47 0.03 -10.33 15.93
CA ILE A 47 0.15 -10.78 14.53
C ILE A 47 -0.70 -12.03 14.28
N ALA A 48 -0.52 -13.09 15.08
CA ALA A 48 -1.26 -14.34 14.90
C ALA A 48 -2.79 -14.18 15.04
N ALA A 49 -3.26 -13.21 15.83
CA ALA A 49 -4.68 -12.92 15.98
C ALA A 49 -5.29 -12.11 14.82
N THR A 50 -4.48 -11.36 14.06
CA THR A 50 -4.94 -10.36 13.08
C THR A 50 -5.10 -10.90 11.66
N HIS A 51 -4.33 -11.93 11.29
CA HIS A 51 -4.28 -12.49 9.93
C HIS A 51 -5.66 -12.84 9.34
N GLY A 52 -5.89 -12.40 8.09
CA GLY A 52 -7.12 -12.61 7.33
C GLY A 52 -8.37 -11.84 7.81
N LYS A 53 -8.26 -10.97 8.83
CA LYS A 53 -9.38 -10.18 9.39
C LYS A 53 -9.24 -8.69 9.07
N ARG A 54 -10.35 -7.96 9.14
CA ARG A 54 -10.37 -6.51 8.84
C ARG A 54 -9.62 -5.72 9.90
N ALA A 55 -8.90 -4.69 9.48
CA ALA A 55 -8.23 -3.76 10.38
C ALA A 55 -9.19 -3.16 11.42
N VAL A 56 -10.42 -2.80 11.03
CA VAL A 56 -11.46 -2.28 11.93
C VAL A 56 -11.84 -3.26 13.07
N ASP A 57 -11.98 -4.55 12.76
CA ASP A 57 -12.37 -5.57 13.75
C ASP A 57 -11.22 -5.79 14.75
N ASN A 58 -9.98 -5.86 14.25
CA ASN A 58 -8.78 -6.03 15.06
C ASN A 58 -8.49 -4.78 15.91
N LEU A 59 -8.59 -3.56 15.36
CA LEU A 59 -8.37 -2.32 16.11
C LEU A 59 -9.43 -2.12 17.19
N ALA A 60 -10.70 -2.46 16.94
CA ALA A 60 -11.74 -2.46 17.97
C ALA A 60 -11.43 -3.44 19.12
N GLN A 61 -10.82 -4.60 18.81
CA GLN A 61 -10.39 -5.58 19.81
C GLN A 61 -9.17 -5.13 20.61
N PHE A 62 -8.13 -4.62 19.95
CA PHE A 62 -6.82 -4.29 20.58
C PHE A 62 -6.74 -2.88 21.15
N LYS A 63 -7.50 -1.92 20.60
CA LYS A 63 -7.57 -0.53 21.05
C LYS A 63 -9.04 -0.12 21.32
N PRO A 64 -9.72 -0.75 22.31
CA PRO A 64 -11.15 -0.52 22.59
C PRO A 64 -11.49 0.89 23.10
N HIS A 65 -10.48 1.74 23.33
CA HIS A 65 -10.62 3.14 23.71
C HIS A 65 -10.84 4.09 22.51
N ILE A 66 -10.60 3.62 21.26
CA ILE A 66 -10.87 4.39 20.05
C ILE A 66 -12.39 4.56 19.90
N LYS A 67 -12.87 5.81 19.79
CA LYS A 67 -14.31 6.06 19.62
C LYS A 67 -14.76 5.70 18.21
N ALA A 68 -16.04 5.35 18.05
CA ALA A 68 -16.58 4.94 16.75
C ALA A 68 -16.36 5.96 15.61
N HIS A 69 -16.32 7.27 15.90
CA HIS A 69 -16.04 8.32 14.91
C HIS A 69 -14.54 8.56 14.64
N GLU A 70 -13.66 8.01 15.46
CA GLU A 70 -12.20 8.05 15.30
C GLU A 70 -11.70 6.78 14.57
N MET A 71 -12.50 5.72 14.53
CA MET A 71 -12.13 4.40 13.99
C MET A 71 -11.77 4.43 12.50
N ASP A 72 -12.55 5.12 11.67
CA ASP A 72 -12.25 5.24 10.22
C ASP A 72 -10.88 5.90 9.97
N ALA A 73 -10.52 6.89 10.79
CA ALA A 73 -9.20 7.54 10.72
C ALA A 73 -8.08 6.61 11.23
N ALA A 74 -8.30 5.93 12.35
CA ALA A 74 -7.32 4.98 12.90
C ALA A 74 -7.06 3.77 11.97
N VAL A 75 -8.08 3.31 11.23
CA VAL A 75 -7.91 2.32 10.16
C VAL A 75 -7.09 2.91 9.02
N GLN A 76 -7.41 4.10 8.52
CA GLN A 76 -6.66 4.75 7.44
C GLN A 76 -5.17 4.95 7.81
N ASP A 77 -4.88 5.44 9.00
CA ASP A 77 -3.51 5.63 9.50
C ASP A 77 -2.74 4.30 9.60
N PHE A 78 -3.43 3.22 10.00
CA PHE A 78 -2.85 1.88 10.05
C PHE A 78 -2.53 1.34 8.64
N GLU A 79 -3.46 1.47 7.70
CA GLU A 79 -3.32 1.00 6.31
C GLU A 79 -2.22 1.77 5.55
N GLU A 80 -2.10 3.08 5.78
CA GLU A 80 -0.97 3.89 5.29
C GLU A 80 0.37 3.43 5.89
N SER A 81 0.39 2.98 7.15
CA SER A 81 1.61 2.45 7.77
C SER A 81 2.09 1.15 7.14
N ILE A 82 1.18 0.28 6.66
CA ILE A 82 1.57 -0.94 5.92
C ILE A 82 2.26 -0.54 4.60
N LEU A 83 1.67 0.39 3.85
CA LEU A 83 2.26 0.86 2.59
C LEU A 83 3.61 1.55 2.81
N PHE A 84 3.78 2.27 3.92
CA PHE A 84 5.08 2.82 4.31
C PHE A 84 6.13 1.72 4.53
N PHE A 85 5.81 0.65 5.28
CA PHE A 85 6.74 -0.46 5.47
C PHE A 85 7.06 -1.23 4.18
N ALA A 86 6.09 -1.35 3.27
CA ALA A 86 6.29 -1.96 1.95
C ALA A 86 7.24 -1.15 1.04
N ASP A 87 7.16 0.19 1.10
CA ASP A 87 7.97 1.07 0.25
C ASP A 87 9.34 1.39 0.87
N ALA A 88 9.48 1.38 2.19
CA ALA A 88 10.67 1.86 2.90
C ALA A 88 11.97 1.25 2.37
N TYR A 89 12.02 -0.06 2.14
CA TYR A 89 13.21 -0.73 1.60
C TYR A 89 13.59 -0.21 0.19
N ASN A 90 12.61 0.04 -0.68
CA ASN A 90 12.84 0.53 -2.04
C ASN A 90 13.20 2.02 -2.08
N VAL A 91 12.64 2.83 -1.17
CA VAL A 91 12.81 4.29 -1.13
C VAL A 91 14.04 4.71 -0.32
N HIS A 92 14.41 3.95 0.71
CA HIS A 92 15.43 4.31 1.70
C HIS A 92 16.46 3.20 1.99
N GLY A 93 16.30 2.00 1.45
CA GLY A 93 17.22 0.87 1.68
C GLY A 93 18.55 0.98 0.92
N PRO A 94 19.46 0.01 1.12
CA PRO A 94 20.80 0.03 0.51
C PRO A 94 20.74 0.06 -1.02
N GLY A 95 21.28 1.13 -1.62
CA GLY A 95 21.25 1.35 -3.07
C GLY A 95 20.06 2.16 -3.60
N SER A 96 19.15 2.61 -2.72
CA SER A 96 18.10 3.56 -3.07
C SER A 96 18.70 4.88 -3.59
N ARG A 97 18.15 5.39 -4.70
CA ARG A 97 18.50 6.72 -5.22
C ARG A 97 17.61 7.73 -4.51
N THR A 98 18.07 8.22 -3.35
CA THR A 98 17.45 9.37 -2.69
C THR A 98 17.29 10.51 -3.72
N PRO A 99 16.09 11.10 -3.87
CA PRO A 99 15.96 12.33 -4.62
C PRO A 99 16.83 13.36 -3.91
N SER A 100 17.86 13.87 -4.59
CA SER A 100 18.66 14.95 -4.04
C SER A 100 17.72 16.11 -3.72
N ARG A 101 17.73 16.57 -2.45
CA ARG A 101 17.06 17.82 -2.04
C ARG A 101 17.40 18.87 -3.10
N PRO A 102 16.43 19.65 -3.61
CA PRO A 102 16.74 20.73 -4.52
C PRO A 102 17.70 21.67 -3.77
N ALA A 103 18.96 21.71 -4.22
CA ALA A 103 19.94 22.59 -3.64
C ALA A 103 19.41 24.02 -3.78
N THR A 104 19.13 24.67 -2.65
CA THR A 104 18.87 26.11 -2.62
C THR A 104 20.05 26.78 -3.29
N ARG A 105 19.81 27.47 -4.41
CA ARG A 105 20.85 28.14 -5.18
C ARG A 105 21.47 29.26 -4.34
N SER A 106 22.52 28.94 -3.59
CA SER A 106 23.44 29.93 -3.07
C SER A 106 24.15 30.58 -4.26
N ASN A 107 23.85 31.85 -4.47
CA ASN A 107 24.26 32.58 -5.66
C ASN A 107 25.72 33.06 -5.50
N SER A 108 26.68 32.12 -5.56
CA SER A 108 28.10 32.44 -5.48
C SER A 108 28.61 33.01 -6.80
N PHE A 109 28.86 34.32 -6.81
CA PHE A 109 29.58 35.00 -7.89
C PHE A 109 31.03 34.47 -7.96
N ALA A 110 31.28 33.49 -8.83
CA ALA A 110 32.63 33.09 -9.20
C ALA A 110 33.11 33.96 -10.37
N VAL A 111 34.12 34.79 -10.11
CA VAL A 111 34.75 35.66 -11.11
C VAL A 111 35.47 34.80 -12.17
N THR A 112 35.11 35.01 -13.44
CA THR A 112 35.79 34.40 -14.59
C THR A 112 37.04 35.20 -14.99
N PRO A 113 38.21 34.55 -15.15
CA PRO A 113 39.24 35.04 -16.06
C PRO A 113 38.85 34.71 -17.50
N ILE A 114 39.04 35.69 -18.39
CA ILE A 114 38.90 35.53 -19.84
C ILE A 114 40.17 34.87 -20.39
N ASP A 115 40.04 33.84 -21.23
CA ASP A 115 40.97 33.68 -22.35
C ASP A 115 40.29 33.00 -23.57
N SER A 116 40.94 33.11 -24.73
CA SER A 116 40.33 33.12 -26.05
C SER A 116 40.64 31.86 -26.85
N GLY A 117 39.67 31.36 -27.61
CA GLY A 117 39.87 30.21 -28.51
C GLY A 117 38.72 30.04 -29.49
N ALA A 118 38.83 30.65 -30.67
CA ALA A 118 37.81 30.57 -31.71
C ALA A 118 37.89 29.27 -32.53
N THR A 119 36.76 28.62 -32.80
CA THR A 119 36.50 28.04 -34.13
C THR A 119 35.00 27.85 -34.40
N THR A 120 34.61 28.09 -35.65
CA THR A 120 33.24 28.10 -36.19
C THR A 120 32.65 26.69 -36.39
N PRO A 121 31.32 26.58 -36.49
CA PRO A 121 30.71 25.74 -37.52
C PRO A 121 29.83 26.54 -38.50
N ALA A 122 29.88 26.16 -39.78
CA ALA A 122 29.18 26.83 -40.87
C ALA A 122 27.73 26.34 -41.07
N LEU A 123 26.95 27.14 -41.79
CA LEU A 123 25.52 27.01 -42.07
C LEU A 123 25.19 26.00 -43.19
N THR A 124 23.96 25.49 -43.20
CA THR A 124 22.99 25.47 -44.33
C THR A 124 21.69 24.81 -43.83
N ASP A 125 20.55 25.53 -43.80
CA ASP A 125 19.50 25.59 -44.84
C ASP A 125 18.74 24.26 -45.08
N SER A 126 17.40 24.20 -45.20
CA SER A 126 16.43 25.28 -45.48
C SER A 126 14.95 24.89 -45.22
N SER A 127 14.09 25.92 -45.18
CA SER A 127 12.63 25.94 -45.50
C SER A 127 11.59 25.21 -44.61
N ALA A 128 10.63 26.01 -44.13
CA ALA A 128 9.28 25.60 -43.69
C ALA A 128 8.25 25.84 -44.84
N PRO A 129 6.94 25.50 -44.73
CA PRO A 129 6.04 26.28 -43.87
C PRO A 129 4.89 25.54 -43.15
N SER A 130 4.49 26.15 -42.02
CA SER A 130 3.22 26.08 -41.26
C SER A 130 2.02 25.29 -41.81
N SER A 131 1.42 24.44 -40.95
CA SER A 131 -0.03 24.56 -40.68
C SER A 131 -0.48 24.02 -39.32
N ARG A 132 -1.29 24.86 -38.65
CA ARG A 132 -2.43 24.58 -37.73
C ARG A 132 -2.26 23.73 -36.46
N GLN A 133 -2.71 24.34 -35.36
CA GLN A 133 -2.89 23.77 -34.02
C GLN A 133 -3.91 22.61 -34.00
N ALA A 134 -3.62 21.59 -33.21
CA ALA A 134 -4.63 20.74 -32.57
C ALA A 134 -4.17 20.46 -31.12
N SER A 135 -5.04 20.74 -30.15
CA SER A 135 -4.75 20.63 -28.72
C SER A 135 -4.80 19.17 -28.25
N PHE A 136 -3.65 18.61 -27.86
CA PHE A 136 -3.62 17.34 -27.13
C PHE A 136 -3.72 17.57 -25.62
N VAL A 137 -4.77 17.02 -25.02
CA VAL A 137 -4.94 16.96 -23.56
C VAL A 137 -4.00 15.90 -23.00
N GLY A 138 -2.85 16.34 -22.47
CA GLY A 138 -1.96 15.47 -21.72
C GLY A 138 -2.54 15.13 -20.36
N THR A 139 -2.87 13.86 -20.13
CA THR A 139 -3.32 13.33 -18.84
C THR A 139 -2.19 13.42 -17.80
N ARG A 140 -2.19 14.49 -17.00
CA ARG A 140 -1.27 14.63 -15.87
C ARG A 140 -1.54 13.53 -14.84
N ARG A 141 -0.50 12.74 -14.52
CA ARG A 141 -0.45 11.90 -13.32
C ARG A 141 -0.74 12.77 -12.08
N PRO A 142 -1.62 12.36 -11.15
CA PRO A 142 -1.71 13.01 -9.86
C PRO A 142 -0.49 12.64 -8.99
N SER A 143 0.26 13.65 -8.55
CA SER A 143 1.29 13.49 -7.53
C SER A 143 0.64 13.46 -6.15
N PHE A 144 0.51 12.26 -5.57
CA PHE A 144 0.11 12.11 -4.16
C PHE A 144 1.32 12.38 -3.27
N GLY A 145 1.31 13.49 -2.53
CA GLY A 145 2.38 13.80 -1.57
C GLY A 145 2.44 15.26 -1.12
N SER A 146 1.55 15.68 -0.21
CA SER A 146 1.74 16.90 0.63
C SER A 146 0.77 17.05 1.82
N THR A 147 -0.16 16.13 2.08
CA THR A 147 -1.29 16.38 2.99
C THR A 147 -0.96 16.30 4.50
N LEU A 148 0.20 15.78 4.91
CA LEU A 148 0.48 15.51 6.33
C LEU A 148 1.03 16.71 7.15
N LEU A 149 1.36 17.84 6.49
CA LEU A 149 2.03 18.99 7.12
C LEU A 149 1.11 20.17 7.47
N SER A 150 -0.20 20.10 7.18
CA SER A 150 -1.12 21.24 7.32
C SER A 150 -1.95 21.27 8.62
N ARG A 151 -1.75 20.34 9.57
CA ARG A 151 -2.58 20.21 10.78
C ARG A 151 -1.98 20.73 12.08
N LEU A 152 -0.81 21.37 12.05
CA LEU A 152 -0.08 21.82 13.26
C LEU A 152 -0.16 23.32 13.58
N ASN A 153 -1.05 24.10 12.94
CA ASN A 153 -1.10 25.55 13.21
C ASN A 153 -2.53 26.11 13.36
N MET A 154 -3.06 26.15 14.59
CA MET A 154 -4.19 27.02 15.03
C MET A 154 -4.31 27.13 16.58
N SER A 155 -3.89 28.27 17.14
CA SER A 155 -4.48 28.99 18.32
C SER A 155 -3.58 30.19 18.69
N THR A 156 -3.92 31.45 18.36
CA THR A 156 -4.66 32.46 19.20
C THR A 156 -3.95 32.84 20.53
N VAL A 157 -3.83 34.10 21.01
CA VAL A 157 -4.34 35.47 20.66
C VAL A 157 -3.50 36.51 21.52
N PRO A 158 -3.56 37.86 21.34
CA PRO A 158 -2.41 38.75 21.60
C PRO A 158 -2.28 39.38 23.02
N ALA A 159 -1.13 40.03 23.25
CA ALA A 159 -0.74 40.71 24.50
C ALA A 159 -1.08 42.24 24.53
N PRO A 160 -1.18 42.86 25.73
CA PRO A 160 -1.28 44.31 25.90
C PRO A 160 0.06 45.00 26.26
N GLU A 161 0.14 46.32 26.03
CA GLU A 161 1.33 47.18 26.15
C GLU A 161 1.64 47.67 27.58
N ALA A 162 2.91 48.01 27.85
CA ALA A 162 3.32 48.92 28.93
C ALA A 162 4.71 49.56 28.66
N GLN A 163 4.96 50.76 29.23
CA GLN A 163 6.16 51.60 29.12
C GLN A 163 6.75 51.84 30.55
N VAL A 164 7.92 52.42 30.86
CA VAL A 164 9.02 53.19 30.19
C VAL A 164 10.34 52.88 30.99
N ALA A 165 11.58 53.36 30.77
CA ALA A 165 12.22 54.30 29.83
C ALA A 165 13.76 54.09 29.80
N ASP A 166 14.40 54.60 28.74
CA ASP A 166 15.71 55.28 28.62
C ASP A 166 16.86 55.04 29.61
N VAL A 167 18.03 54.60 29.09
CA VAL A 167 19.38 55.19 29.33
C VAL A 167 20.20 55.08 28.02
N GLU A 168 21.01 56.10 27.70
CA GLU A 168 21.80 56.26 26.46
C GLU A 168 23.26 55.76 26.54
N GLU A 169 23.98 55.97 25.42
CA GLU A 169 25.42 55.74 25.10
C GLU A 169 25.84 54.26 24.86
N GLU A 170 26.69 53.91 23.88
CA GLU A 170 27.51 54.68 22.92
C GLU A 170 27.32 54.17 21.45
N GLN A 171 28.20 54.52 20.49
CA GLN A 171 28.26 53.94 19.13
C GLN A 171 29.63 53.28 18.85
N GLU A 172 29.64 52.03 18.35
CA GLU A 172 30.79 51.47 17.61
C GLU A 172 30.35 50.80 16.30
N GLU A 173 31.17 50.94 15.25
CA GLU A 173 30.81 50.58 13.88
C GLU A 173 30.88 49.06 13.60
N GLY A 174 29.71 48.43 13.59
CA GLY A 174 29.23 47.76 12.39
C GLY A 174 30.04 46.60 11.78
N ILE A 175 30.17 45.47 12.49
CA ILE A 175 30.21 44.16 11.81
C ILE A 175 28.77 43.66 11.70
N ARG A 176 28.17 43.73 10.50
CA ARG A 176 26.89 43.07 10.22
C ARG A 176 27.12 41.57 10.11
N VAL A 177 27.06 40.89 11.25
CA VAL A 177 26.84 39.44 11.27
C VAL A 177 25.44 39.20 10.71
N ASP A 178 25.33 38.34 9.71
CA ASP A 178 24.06 37.91 9.14
C ASP A 178 23.36 37.06 10.21
N ASP A 179 22.41 37.67 10.95
CA ASP A 179 21.59 36.98 11.95
C ASP A 179 20.66 35.99 11.24
N GLN A 180 21.24 34.84 10.91
CA GLN A 180 20.50 33.65 10.54
C GLN A 180 19.65 33.28 11.75
N VAL A 181 18.36 33.61 11.67
CA VAL A 181 17.35 33.15 12.62
C VAL A 181 17.32 31.62 12.54
N PHE A 182 18.13 30.99 13.39
CA PHE A 182 17.98 29.59 13.74
C PHE A 182 16.67 29.48 14.51
N GLU A 183 15.59 29.15 13.80
CA GLU A 183 14.38 28.64 14.44
C GLU A 183 14.78 27.38 15.22
N GLU A 184 14.92 27.52 16.54
CA GLU A 184 15.20 26.39 17.42
C GLU A 184 14.01 25.43 17.38
N GLU A 185 14.15 24.34 16.62
CA GLU A 185 13.19 23.23 16.65
C GLU A 185 12.92 22.83 18.10
N SER A 186 11.63 22.73 18.43
CA SER A 186 11.21 22.33 19.76
C SER A 186 11.71 20.91 20.09
N GLU A 187 11.88 20.63 21.38
CA GLU A 187 12.22 19.28 21.84
C GLU A 187 11.18 18.23 21.42
N ALA A 188 9.93 18.65 21.17
CA ALA A 188 8.89 17.81 20.59
C ALA A 188 9.19 17.43 19.12
N GLU A 189 9.61 18.40 18.29
CA GLU A 189 9.96 18.18 16.89
C GLU A 189 11.24 17.35 16.74
N LYS A 190 12.28 17.65 17.54
CA LYS A 190 13.51 16.84 17.59
C LYS A 190 13.21 15.38 17.96
N LYS A 191 12.38 15.16 18.99
CA LYS A 191 11.95 13.81 19.40
C LYS A 191 11.12 13.12 18.33
N ALA A 192 10.23 13.84 17.64
CA ALA A 192 9.45 13.31 16.52
C ALA A 192 10.35 12.90 15.35
N ARG A 193 11.35 13.72 14.98
CA ARG A 193 12.34 13.39 13.95
C ARG A 193 13.15 12.16 14.33
N HIS A 194 13.76 12.10 15.51
CA HIS A 194 14.55 10.93 15.92
C HIS A 194 13.71 9.65 15.96
N THR A 195 12.44 9.75 16.33
CA THR A 195 11.49 8.62 16.27
C THR A 195 11.24 8.18 14.82
N LEU A 196 11.04 9.12 13.90
CA LEU A 196 10.85 8.85 12.47
C LEU A 196 12.11 8.26 11.81
N GLU A 197 13.30 8.78 12.13
CA GLU A 197 14.58 8.28 11.64
C GLU A 197 14.86 6.85 12.13
N ALA A 198 14.60 6.57 13.42
CA ALA A 198 14.69 5.22 13.96
C ALA A 198 13.69 4.26 13.27
N TRP A 199 12.46 4.71 12.98
CA TRP A 199 11.49 3.94 12.22
C TRP A 199 11.93 3.70 10.77
N GLN A 200 12.54 4.68 10.10
CA GLN A 200 13.10 4.50 8.76
C GLN A 200 14.23 3.47 8.76
N LEU A 201 15.09 3.47 9.79
CA LEU A 201 16.15 2.47 9.93
C LEU A 201 15.59 1.05 10.17
N GLU A 202 14.60 0.89 11.05
CA GLU A 202 13.91 -0.40 11.28
C GLU A 202 13.16 -0.89 10.02
N ALA A 203 12.55 0.04 9.27
CA ALA A 203 11.79 -0.23 8.05
C ALA A 203 12.69 -0.60 6.86
N THR A 204 13.93 -0.11 6.82
CA THR A 204 14.92 -0.39 5.74
C THR A 204 15.83 -1.57 6.00
N ALA A 205 15.93 -2.05 7.25
CA ALA A 205 16.79 -3.18 7.61
C ALA A 205 16.34 -4.53 7.02
N VAL A 206 15.08 -4.67 6.61
CA VAL A 206 14.50 -5.90 6.04
C VAL A 206 13.70 -5.54 4.79
N ASP A 207 13.87 -6.31 3.72
CA ASP A 207 13.05 -6.17 2.52
C ASP A 207 11.63 -6.70 2.77
N ARG A 208 10.70 -5.75 2.93
CA ARG A 208 9.27 -5.99 3.12
C ARG A 208 8.46 -5.62 1.87
N SER A 209 9.10 -5.55 0.71
CA SER A 209 8.45 -5.19 -0.55
C SER A 209 7.31 -6.14 -0.91
N VAL A 210 6.20 -5.58 -1.40
CA VAL A 210 5.06 -6.38 -1.88
C VAL A 210 5.45 -7.06 -3.19
N ARG A 211 5.24 -8.37 -3.27
CA ARG A 211 5.63 -9.21 -4.42
C ARG A 211 4.43 -9.98 -4.98
N ILE A 212 4.44 -10.27 -6.29
CA ILE A 212 3.43 -11.16 -6.88
C ILE A 212 3.72 -12.61 -6.51
N LEU A 213 2.70 -13.37 -6.13
CA LEU A 213 2.88 -14.78 -5.76
C LEU A 213 3.00 -15.70 -6.99
N PRO A 214 3.68 -16.87 -6.86
CA PRO A 214 3.87 -17.79 -7.96
C PRO A 214 2.56 -18.25 -8.60
N GLY A 215 2.52 -18.28 -9.93
CA GLY A 215 1.35 -18.68 -10.72
C GLY A 215 0.28 -17.61 -10.91
N VAL A 216 0.21 -16.58 -10.06
CA VAL A 216 -0.87 -15.56 -10.05
C VAL A 216 -1.06 -14.89 -11.41
N LYS A 217 0.02 -14.38 -12.03
CA LYS A 217 -0.08 -13.70 -13.33
C LYS A 217 -0.68 -14.62 -14.40
N LYS A 218 -0.22 -15.87 -14.46
CA LYS A 218 -0.71 -16.87 -15.42
C LYS A 218 -2.18 -17.23 -15.15
N MET A 219 -2.60 -17.26 -13.89
CA MET A 219 -3.99 -17.48 -13.51
C MET A 219 -4.87 -16.32 -13.98
N ILE A 220 -4.54 -15.08 -13.62
CA ILE A 220 -5.29 -13.88 -14.03
C ILE A 220 -5.35 -13.76 -15.56
N ASP A 221 -4.23 -13.90 -16.25
CA ASP A 221 -4.14 -13.82 -17.72
C ASP A 221 -5.00 -14.89 -18.43
N SER A 222 -5.35 -16.00 -17.75
CA SER A 222 -6.19 -17.08 -18.30
C SER A 222 -7.69 -16.90 -18.09
N ILE A 223 -8.11 -15.90 -17.31
CA ILE A 223 -9.52 -15.66 -16.97
C ILE A 223 -10.06 -14.49 -17.83
N PRO A 224 -11.17 -14.67 -18.56
CA PRO A 224 -11.80 -13.59 -19.33
C PRO A 224 -12.19 -12.39 -18.45
N ALA A 225 -12.14 -11.19 -19.03
CA ALA A 225 -12.61 -9.97 -18.37
C ALA A 225 -14.07 -10.12 -17.88
N GLY A 226 -14.34 -9.65 -16.67
CA GLY A 226 -15.65 -9.80 -16.02
C GLY A 226 -15.93 -11.17 -15.39
N ARG A 227 -14.97 -12.11 -15.41
CA ARG A 227 -15.09 -13.42 -14.74
C ARG A 227 -14.22 -13.58 -13.49
N TYR A 228 -13.58 -12.52 -13.00
CA TYR A 228 -12.99 -12.53 -11.67
C TYR A 228 -13.19 -11.24 -10.89
N ALA A 229 -13.18 -11.38 -9.57
CA ALA A 229 -13.21 -10.31 -8.58
C ALA A 229 -12.13 -10.54 -7.52
N VAL A 230 -11.82 -9.48 -6.78
CA VAL A 230 -11.04 -9.55 -5.54
C VAL A 230 -11.96 -9.27 -4.35
N ALA A 231 -11.79 -9.98 -3.24
CA ALA A 231 -12.51 -9.79 -1.98
C ALA A 231 -11.55 -9.93 -0.79
N THR A 232 -11.02 -8.82 -0.28
CA THR A 232 -9.99 -8.77 0.75
C THR A 232 -10.49 -8.19 2.08
N SER A 233 -9.83 -8.56 3.17
CA SER A 233 -9.95 -7.95 4.50
C SER A 233 -9.15 -6.65 4.67
N GLY A 234 -8.37 -6.23 3.66
CA GLY A 234 -7.72 -4.91 3.63
C GLY A 234 -8.66 -3.80 3.18
N ALA A 235 -8.43 -2.57 3.66
CA ALA A 235 -9.11 -1.38 3.16
C ALA A 235 -8.66 -1.02 1.74
N LYS A 236 -9.47 -0.23 1.04
CA LYS A 236 -9.26 0.16 -0.36
C LYS A 236 -7.89 0.77 -0.65
N THR A 237 -7.38 1.62 0.23
CA THR A 237 -6.10 2.32 0.05
C THR A 237 -4.93 1.35 0.00
N TYR A 238 -4.88 0.43 0.97
CA TYR A 238 -3.92 -0.66 1.04
C TYR A 238 -4.09 -1.65 -0.12
N ALA A 239 -5.30 -2.17 -0.34
CA ALA A 239 -5.57 -3.20 -1.35
C ALA A 239 -5.20 -2.78 -2.77
N TYR A 240 -5.62 -1.58 -3.19
CA TYR A 240 -5.24 -1.04 -4.50
C TYR A 240 -3.74 -0.72 -4.54
N GLY A 241 -3.15 -0.30 -3.42
CA GLY A 241 -1.71 -0.08 -3.28
C GLY A 241 -0.87 -1.33 -3.50
N CYS A 242 -1.26 -2.48 -2.94
CA CYS A 242 -0.54 -3.75 -3.11
C CYS A 242 -0.64 -4.29 -4.53
N MET A 243 -1.86 -4.38 -5.08
CA MET A 243 -2.05 -4.86 -6.46
C MET A 243 -1.27 -4.03 -7.49
N THR A 244 -1.34 -2.69 -7.40
CA THR A 244 -0.67 -1.81 -8.37
C THR A 244 0.85 -1.86 -8.28
N ARG A 245 1.44 -2.05 -7.09
CA ARG A 245 2.89 -2.24 -6.91
C ARG A 245 3.44 -3.45 -7.64
N VAL A 246 2.65 -4.53 -7.71
CA VAL A 246 3.05 -5.79 -8.38
C VAL A 246 2.61 -5.88 -9.84
N GLY A 247 2.03 -4.82 -10.40
CA GLY A 247 1.56 -4.78 -11.79
C GLY A 247 0.21 -5.47 -12.03
N ILE A 248 -0.56 -5.78 -10.97
CA ILE A 248 -1.96 -6.21 -11.09
C ILE A 248 -2.83 -4.95 -11.18
N THR A 249 -3.55 -4.79 -12.29
CA THR A 249 -4.63 -3.80 -12.39
C THR A 249 -5.82 -4.30 -11.56
N PRO A 250 -6.28 -3.56 -10.53
CA PRO A 250 -7.41 -3.99 -9.72
C PRO A 250 -8.67 -4.22 -10.58
N PRO A 251 -9.39 -5.35 -10.44
CA PRO A 251 -10.58 -5.61 -11.24
C PRO A 251 -11.71 -4.63 -10.88
N PRO A 252 -12.65 -4.36 -11.81
CA PRO A 252 -13.80 -3.48 -11.55
C PRO A 252 -14.63 -3.90 -10.32
N VAL A 253 -14.71 -5.20 -10.05
CA VAL A 253 -15.27 -5.76 -8.82
C VAL A 253 -14.14 -6.09 -7.85
N THR A 254 -13.84 -5.14 -6.97
CA THR A 254 -12.93 -5.30 -5.83
C THR A 254 -13.68 -4.96 -4.55
N ILE A 255 -13.97 -5.96 -3.72
CA ILE A 255 -14.61 -5.82 -2.40
C ILE A 255 -13.50 -5.67 -1.36
N THR A 256 -13.64 -4.65 -0.51
CA THR A 256 -12.64 -4.22 0.48
C THR A 256 -13.29 -4.06 1.85
N ALA A 257 -12.50 -4.03 2.91
CA ALA A 257 -13.01 -3.99 4.28
C ALA A 257 -13.89 -2.77 4.62
N ASP A 258 -13.68 -1.66 3.93
CA ASP A 258 -14.42 -0.40 4.03
C ASP A 258 -15.71 -0.35 3.16
N ASP A 259 -16.05 -1.44 2.46
CA ASP A 259 -17.31 -1.52 1.71
C ASP A 259 -18.53 -1.57 2.65
N LYS A 260 -19.28 -0.46 2.68
CA LYS A 260 -20.45 -0.24 3.54
C LYS A 260 -21.62 -1.20 3.32
N ARG A 261 -21.55 -2.06 2.29
CA ARG A 261 -22.54 -3.12 2.02
C ARG A 261 -22.28 -4.39 2.84
N LEU A 262 -21.06 -4.58 3.36
CA LEU A 262 -20.71 -5.74 4.18
C LEU A 262 -21.31 -5.62 5.58
N LYS A 263 -22.00 -6.67 6.04
CA LYS A 263 -22.51 -6.74 7.42
C LYS A 263 -21.45 -7.31 8.37
N ALA A 264 -20.61 -8.22 7.86
CA ALA A 264 -19.51 -8.83 8.59
C ALA A 264 -18.28 -9.05 7.69
N GLY A 265 -17.10 -9.13 8.30
CA GLY A 265 -15.86 -9.56 7.63
C GLY A 265 -15.66 -11.08 7.72
N LYS A 266 -14.61 -11.58 7.08
CA LYS A 266 -14.18 -13.00 7.18
C LYS A 266 -13.99 -13.37 8.66
N PRO A 267 -14.57 -14.48 9.17
CA PRO A 267 -14.99 -15.68 8.43
C PRO A 267 -16.45 -15.70 7.96
N ALA A 268 -17.19 -14.59 8.06
CA ALA A 268 -18.51 -14.51 7.44
C ALA A 268 -18.39 -14.49 5.90
N PRO A 269 -19.36 -15.04 5.16
CA PRO A 269 -19.27 -15.18 3.70
C PRO A 269 -19.54 -13.88 2.92
N ASP A 270 -19.99 -12.81 3.59
CA ASP A 270 -20.40 -11.54 2.98
C ASP A 270 -19.45 -11.01 1.89
N PRO A 271 -18.11 -11.00 2.04
CA PRO A 271 -17.21 -10.48 1.01
C PRO A 271 -17.27 -11.27 -0.30
N PHE A 272 -17.37 -12.60 -0.22
CA PHE A 272 -17.45 -13.47 -1.39
C PHE A 272 -18.84 -13.50 -2.01
N LEU A 273 -19.90 -13.44 -1.19
CA LEU A 273 -21.27 -13.31 -1.68
C LEU A 273 -21.45 -11.99 -2.45
N LEU A 274 -20.98 -10.88 -1.89
CA LEU A 274 -21.06 -9.56 -2.52
C LEU A 274 -20.21 -9.47 -3.80
N ALA A 275 -19.02 -10.10 -3.81
CA ALA A 275 -18.17 -10.16 -4.99
C ALA A 275 -18.83 -10.97 -6.13
N ALA A 276 -19.43 -12.12 -5.83
CA ALA A 276 -20.18 -12.93 -6.80
C ALA A 276 -21.40 -12.17 -7.35
N GLU A 277 -22.20 -11.54 -6.47
CA GLU A 277 -23.35 -10.71 -6.84
C GLU A 277 -22.94 -9.56 -7.77
N CYS A 278 -21.85 -8.86 -7.45
CA CYS A 278 -21.36 -7.75 -8.27
C CYS A 278 -20.80 -8.18 -9.63
N LEU A 279 -20.35 -9.44 -9.78
CA LEU A 279 -20.02 -10.04 -11.09
C LEU A 279 -21.24 -10.59 -11.84
N GLY A 280 -22.40 -10.74 -11.17
CA GLY A 280 -23.61 -11.34 -11.74
C GLY A 280 -23.65 -12.88 -11.70
N TYR A 281 -22.90 -13.52 -10.79
CA TYR A 281 -22.86 -14.98 -10.64
C TYR A 281 -23.39 -15.45 -9.27
N ASP A 282 -23.92 -16.68 -9.23
CA ASP A 282 -24.18 -17.38 -7.97
C ASP A 282 -22.85 -17.84 -7.36
N ALA A 283 -22.58 -17.46 -6.12
CA ALA A 283 -21.36 -17.84 -5.39
C ALA A 283 -21.12 -19.36 -5.38
N LYS A 284 -22.19 -20.19 -5.39
CA LYS A 284 -22.09 -21.66 -5.46
C LYS A 284 -21.52 -22.19 -6.77
N LYS A 285 -21.47 -21.36 -7.81
CA LYS A 285 -20.84 -21.66 -9.09
C LYS A 285 -19.48 -20.99 -9.25
N CYS A 286 -19.04 -20.21 -8.27
CA CYS A 286 -17.71 -19.61 -8.26
C CYS A 286 -16.67 -20.55 -7.65
N VAL A 287 -15.40 -20.28 -7.93
CA VAL A 287 -14.27 -20.79 -7.17
C VAL A 287 -13.62 -19.66 -6.36
N VAL A 288 -13.35 -19.91 -5.08
CA VAL A 288 -12.58 -19.02 -4.20
C VAL A 288 -11.14 -19.52 -4.13
N PHE A 289 -10.18 -18.60 -4.28
CA PHE A 289 -8.78 -18.82 -3.90
C PHE A 289 -8.50 -18.03 -2.62
N GLU A 290 -7.90 -18.71 -1.64
CA GLU A 290 -7.68 -18.19 -0.28
C GLU A 290 -6.46 -18.86 0.37
N ASP A 291 -5.81 -18.16 1.28
CA ASP A 291 -4.62 -18.60 2.02
C ASP A 291 -4.92 -18.76 3.53
N SER A 292 -5.92 -18.03 4.03
CA SER A 292 -6.09 -17.77 5.45
C SER A 292 -7.14 -18.70 6.09
N PRO A 293 -6.96 -19.17 7.34
CA PRO A 293 -8.00 -19.96 8.02
C PRO A 293 -9.35 -19.24 8.10
N SER A 294 -9.34 -17.91 8.26
CA SER A 294 -10.56 -17.10 8.33
C SER A 294 -11.28 -17.05 6.99
N GLY A 295 -10.54 -16.79 5.92
CA GLY A 295 -11.10 -16.60 4.60
C GLY A 295 -11.44 -17.90 3.87
N ILE A 296 -10.70 -18.99 4.09
CA ILE A 296 -11.12 -20.34 3.66
C ILE A 296 -12.52 -20.65 4.22
N ARG A 297 -12.77 -20.38 5.52
CA ARG A 297 -14.09 -20.58 6.13
C ARG A 297 -15.16 -19.67 5.53
N ALA A 298 -14.84 -18.41 5.21
CA ALA A 298 -15.75 -17.51 4.51
C ALA A 298 -16.10 -18.01 3.09
N GLY A 299 -15.10 -18.52 2.34
CA GLY A 299 -15.28 -19.13 1.03
C GLY A 299 -16.22 -20.33 1.10
N VAL A 300 -15.98 -21.26 2.04
CA VAL A 300 -16.83 -22.43 2.27
C VAL A 300 -18.24 -22.01 2.67
N ALA A 301 -18.38 -21.03 3.58
CA ALA A 301 -19.67 -20.52 4.02
C ALA A 301 -20.47 -19.80 2.91
N SER A 302 -19.81 -19.31 1.86
CA SER A 302 -20.47 -18.74 0.68
C SER A 302 -21.06 -19.81 -0.24
N GLY A 303 -20.69 -21.08 -0.05
CA GLY A 303 -21.07 -22.21 -0.88
C GLY A 303 -20.22 -22.39 -2.14
N ALA A 304 -19.19 -21.56 -2.35
CA ALA A 304 -18.25 -21.69 -3.45
C ALA A 304 -17.33 -22.92 -3.29
N THR A 305 -16.79 -23.41 -4.41
CA THR A 305 -15.65 -24.35 -4.37
C THR A 305 -14.41 -23.59 -3.89
N VAL A 306 -13.67 -24.12 -2.92
CA VAL A 306 -12.50 -23.41 -2.34
C VAL A 306 -11.20 -24.14 -2.65
N ILE A 307 -10.26 -23.43 -3.28
CA ILE A 307 -8.85 -23.83 -3.42
C ILE A 307 -8.04 -23.04 -2.40
N ALA A 308 -7.50 -23.74 -1.40
CA ALA A 308 -6.56 -23.14 -0.45
C ALA A 308 -5.13 -23.17 -0.97
N VAL A 309 -4.38 -22.07 -0.80
CA VAL A 309 -2.95 -21.96 -1.14
C VAL A 309 -2.09 -21.92 0.13
N CYS A 310 -0.97 -22.67 0.14
CA CYS A 310 -0.06 -22.78 1.31
C CYS A 310 1.06 -21.73 1.29
N THR A 311 0.71 -20.49 0.94
CA THR A 311 1.64 -19.38 0.65
C THR A 311 1.98 -18.53 1.88
N SER A 312 1.00 -18.31 2.77
CA SER A 312 1.17 -17.59 4.04
C SER A 312 1.13 -18.49 5.27
N HIS A 313 0.37 -19.58 5.19
CA HIS A 313 0.14 -20.54 6.27
C HIS A 313 0.60 -21.93 5.84
N GLU A 314 1.20 -22.68 6.78
CA GLU A 314 1.45 -24.10 6.59
C GLU A 314 0.14 -24.87 6.35
N ARG A 315 0.21 -25.92 5.51
CA ARG A 315 -0.89 -26.87 5.26
C ARG A 315 -1.58 -27.34 6.55
N SER A 316 -0.79 -27.61 7.60
CA SER A 316 -1.24 -28.02 8.95
C SER A 316 -2.25 -27.07 9.61
N LYS A 317 -2.20 -25.77 9.27
CA LYS A 317 -3.06 -24.72 9.85
C LYS A 317 -4.38 -24.54 9.08
N ILE A 318 -4.41 -24.94 7.81
CA ILE A 318 -5.52 -24.68 6.88
C ILE A 318 -6.28 -25.94 6.46
N GLU A 319 -5.69 -27.13 6.59
CA GLU A 319 -6.29 -28.39 6.12
C GLU A 319 -7.64 -28.72 6.78
N ASN A 320 -7.83 -28.32 8.04
CA ASN A 320 -9.06 -28.53 8.79
C ASN A 320 -10.08 -27.37 8.62
N CYS A 321 -9.85 -26.41 7.72
CA CYS A 321 -10.76 -25.28 7.49
C CYS A 321 -11.86 -25.55 6.44
N GLY A 322 -11.90 -26.75 5.84
CA GLY A 322 -12.96 -27.17 4.91
C GLY A 322 -12.72 -26.81 3.43
N ALA A 323 -11.50 -26.44 3.05
CA ALA A 323 -11.15 -26.24 1.65
C ALA A 323 -11.39 -27.52 0.82
N HIS A 324 -11.86 -27.36 -0.42
CA HIS A 324 -12.15 -28.50 -1.31
C HIS A 324 -10.86 -29.05 -1.92
N PHE A 325 -9.88 -28.17 -2.14
CA PHE A 325 -8.54 -28.50 -2.60
C PHE A 325 -7.50 -27.68 -1.84
N ILE A 326 -6.29 -28.22 -1.68
CA ILE A 326 -5.19 -27.54 -1.00
C ILE A 326 -3.90 -27.77 -1.80
N VAL A 327 -3.33 -26.68 -2.29
CA VAL A 327 -2.13 -26.66 -3.14
C VAL A 327 -1.06 -25.77 -2.54
N GLU A 328 0.18 -25.94 -2.97
CA GLU A 328 1.31 -25.13 -2.48
C GLU A 328 1.15 -23.66 -2.92
N ASN A 329 0.80 -23.43 -4.19
CA ASN A 329 0.58 -22.11 -4.79
C ASN A 329 -0.30 -22.24 -6.05
N MET A 330 -0.54 -21.13 -6.78
CA MET A 330 -1.37 -21.16 -8.00
C MET A 330 -0.71 -21.85 -9.21
N GLU A 331 0.58 -22.20 -9.18
CA GLU A 331 1.24 -22.92 -10.27
C GLU A 331 0.71 -24.36 -10.42
N LYS A 332 0.20 -24.93 -9.32
CA LYS A 332 -0.47 -26.23 -9.26
C LYS A 332 -1.88 -26.24 -9.86
N VAL A 333 -2.38 -25.09 -10.31
CA VAL A 333 -3.72 -24.94 -10.86
C VAL A 333 -3.67 -24.35 -12.26
N LYS A 334 -4.38 -24.97 -13.19
CA LYS A 334 -4.58 -24.47 -14.56
C LYS A 334 -6.04 -24.13 -14.77
N CYS A 335 -6.33 -22.89 -15.12
CA CYS A 335 -7.64 -22.45 -15.59
C CYS A 335 -7.66 -22.41 -17.14
N GLU A 336 -8.75 -22.88 -17.73
CA GLU A 336 -9.01 -22.83 -19.17
C GLU A 336 -10.49 -22.48 -19.41
N VAL A 337 -10.79 -21.70 -20.46
CA VAL A 337 -12.17 -21.49 -20.90
C VAL A 337 -12.67 -22.77 -21.58
N ASP A 338 -13.84 -23.27 -21.16
CA ASP A 338 -14.45 -24.51 -21.62
C ASP A 338 -15.95 -24.23 -21.90
N GLY A 339 -16.23 -23.80 -23.13
CA GLY A 339 -17.52 -23.21 -23.50
C GLY A 339 -17.82 -21.95 -22.67
N ASP A 340 -19.01 -21.88 -22.08
CA ASP A 340 -19.43 -20.76 -21.24
C ASP A 340 -18.88 -20.80 -19.81
N ARG A 341 -18.06 -21.80 -19.45
CA ARG A 341 -17.54 -22.02 -18.09
C ARG A 341 -16.00 -22.00 -18.07
N LEU A 342 -15.44 -21.97 -16.86
CA LEU A 342 -14.02 -22.10 -16.59
C LEU A 342 -13.73 -23.49 -16.06
N ARG A 343 -12.87 -24.25 -16.74
CA ARG A 343 -12.38 -25.56 -16.29
C ARG A 343 -11.08 -25.37 -15.50
N PHE A 344 -11.08 -25.87 -14.28
CA PHE A 344 -9.89 -25.92 -13.42
C PHE A 344 -9.31 -27.32 -13.47
N THR A 345 -7.99 -27.42 -13.65
CA THR A 345 -7.20 -28.64 -13.48
C THR A 345 -6.21 -28.43 -12.35
N ILE A 346 -6.27 -29.30 -11.35
CA ILE A 346 -5.36 -29.27 -10.20
C ILE A 346 -4.39 -30.44 -10.31
N THR A 347 -3.10 -30.15 -10.22
CA THR A 347 -2.02 -31.15 -10.18
C THR A 347 -1.48 -31.27 -8.77
N ALA A 348 -1.50 -32.49 -8.21
CA ALA A 348 -0.77 -32.82 -7.00
C ALA A 348 0.75 -32.74 -7.24
#